data_AF-B7QK37-F1
#
_entry.id   AF-B7QK37-F1
#
_cell.length_a   1.000
_cell.length_b   1.000
_cell.length_c   1.000
_cell.angle_alpha   90.00
_cell.angle_beta   90.00
_cell.angle_gamma   90.00
#
_symmetry.space_group_name_H-M   'P 1'
#
loop_
_entity.id
_entity.type
_entity.pdbx_description
1 polymer ?
#
loop_
_entity_poly.entity_id
_entity_poly.type
_entity_poly.pdbx_seq_one_letter_code
_entity_poly.pdbx_strand_id
1 'polypeptide(L)' 'MLGRADPNIYAFAGLLKKDEATSRVSLLQLSNGGQARKGLKMWNDRDESIKDLEERQRDGALILDGFLQKMLRFFVI' A
#
# COMPACT_ATOMS: atom_id res chain seq x y z
N MET A 1 15.47 22.21 -7.05
CA MET A 1 15.18 22.33 -5.60
C MET A 1 14.85 20.93 -5.12
N LEU A 2 15.77 20.32 -4.36
CA LEU A 2 15.67 18.94 -3.89
C LEU A 2 14.48 18.77 -2.94
N GLY A 3 13.63 17.79 -3.24
CA GLY A 3 12.54 17.35 -2.38
C GLY A 3 13.07 16.96 -1.00
N ARG A 4 12.76 17.80 -0.01
CA ARG A 4 12.87 17.42 1.39
C ARG A 4 11.69 16.50 1.70
N ALA A 5 11.94 15.20 1.75
CA ALA A 5 11.04 14.33 2.51
C ALA A 5 11.02 14.84 3.95
N ASP A 6 9.81 15.07 4.49
CA ASP A 6 9.61 15.55 5.85
C ASP A 6 10.25 14.54 6.82
N PRO A 7 11.26 14.92 7.64
CA PRO A 7 12.10 13.95 8.36
C PRO A 7 11.41 13.37 9.61
N ASN A 8 10.14 13.68 9.84
CA ASN A 8 9.49 13.30 11.08
C ASN A 8 8.94 11.85 11.00
N ILE A 9 9.84 10.88 11.15
CA ILE A 9 9.53 9.45 11.29
C ILE A 9 8.42 9.21 12.34
N TYR A 10 8.34 10.05 13.37
CA TYR A 10 7.28 9.98 14.39
C TYR A 10 5.90 10.40 13.86
N ALA A 11 5.85 11.34 12.91
CA ALA A 11 4.60 11.68 12.22
C ALA A 11 4.10 10.50 11.37
N PHE A 12 5.01 9.80 10.68
CA PHE A 12 4.68 8.57 9.96
C PHE A 12 4.20 7.46 10.90
N ALA A 13 4.83 7.29 12.06
CA ALA A 13 4.39 6.31 13.06
C ALA A 13 2.96 6.61 13.57
N GLY A 14 2.60 7.88 13.75
CA GLY A 14 1.24 8.30 14.11
C GLY A 14 0.22 7.98 13.01
N LEU A 15 0.57 8.27 11.75
CA LEU A 15 -0.26 7.95 10.59
C LEU A 15 -0.45 6.44 10.41
N LEU A 16 0.61 5.65 10.56
CA LEU A 16 0.56 4.19 10.49
C LEU A 16 -0.32 3.59 11.57
N LYS A 17 -0.22 4.06 12.82
CA LYS A 17 -1.11 3.59 13.91
C LYS A 17 -2.58 3.88 13.62
N LYS A 18 -2.87 5.05 13.04
CA LYS A 18 -4.23 5.43 12.66
C LYS A 18 -4.77 4.57 11.52
N ASP A 19 -3.92 4.27 10.54
CA ASP A 19 -4.28 3.39 9.42
C ASP A 19 -4.48 1.94 9.88
N GLU A 20 -3.63 1.43 10.77
CA GLU A 20 -3.78 0.11 11.39
C GLU A 20 -5.12 -0.02 12.14
N ALA A 21 -5.47 0.99 12.96
CA ALA A 21 -6.74 1.00 13.68
C ALA A 21 -7.95 1.00 12.72
N THR A 22 -7.87 1.77 11.64
CA THR A 22 -8.92 1.86 10.61
C THR A 22 -9.07 0.54 9.85
N SER A 23 -7.96 -0.10 9.53
CA SER A 23 -7.92 -1.41 8.87
C SER A 23 -8.49 -2.50 9.79
N ARG A 24 -8.15 -2.51 11.08
CA ARG A 24 -8.76 -3.44 12.06
C ARG A 24 -10.27 -3.29 12.16
N VAL A 25 -10.79 -2.06 12.25
CA VAL A 25 -12.24 -1.80 12.30
C VAL A 25 -12.92 -2.26 11.01
N SER A 26 -12.28 -2.02 9.85
CA SER A 26 -12.80 -2.47 8.55
C SER A 26 -12.83 -4.00 8.45
N LEU A 27 -11.79 -4.69 8.94
CA LEU A 27 -11.74 -6.16 8.99
C LEU A 27 -12.81 -6.74 9.93
N LEU A 28 -13.04 -6.12 11.09
CA LEU A 28 -14.12 -6.51 12.01
C LEU A 28 -15.51 -6.29 11.40
N GLN A 29 -15.70 -5.21 10.62
CA GLN A 29 -16.94 -4.98 9.89
C GLN A 29 -17.14 -6.05 8.81
N LEU A 30 -16.09 -6.41 8.07
CA LEU A 30 -16.14 -7.49 7.08
C LEU A 30 -16.46 -8.86 7.72
N SER A 31 -15.84 -9.19 8.85
CA SER A 31 -16.09 -10.47 9.54
C SER A 31 -17.51 -10.57 10.09
N ASN A 32 -18.13 -9.43 10.45
CA ASN A 32 -19.48 -9.37 11.00
C ASN A 32 -20.57 -9.25 9.92
N GLY A 33 -20.26 -9.54 8.65
CA GLY A 33 -21.22 -9.46 7.54
C GLY A 33 -21.53 -8.03 7.06
N GLY A 34 -20.73 -7.05 7.48
CA GLY A 34 -20.76 -5.69 6.99
C GLY A 34 -20.38 -5.62 5.51
N GLN A 35 -20.90 -4.60 4.82
CA GLN A 35 -20.76 -4.43 3.38
C GLN A 35 -19.27 -4.39 2.98
N ALA A 36 -18.88 -5.25 2.02
CA ALA A 36 -17.55 -5.23 1.44
C ALA A 36 -17.18 -3.81 1.02
N ARG A 37 -15.98 -3.33 1.39
CA ARG A 37 -15.49 -1.98 1.02
C ARG A 37 -15.81 -1.74 -0.46
N LYS A 38 -16.50 -0.64 -0.77
CA LYS A 38 -16.66 -0.21 -2.18
C LYS A 38 -15.26 -0.14 -2.80
N GLY A 39 -15.02 -0.95 -3.83
CA GLY A 39 -13.70 -1.08 -4.45
C GLY A 39 -12.82 -2.21 -3.90
N LEU A 40 -13.33 -3.15 -3.09
CA LEU A 40 -12.56 -4.32 -2.64
C LEU A 40 -11.91 -5.08 -3.81
N LYS A 41 -12.63 -5.25 -4.92
CA LYS A 41 -12.08 -5.83 -6.14
C LYS A 41 -10.88 -5.03 -6.67
N MET A 42 -11.02 -3.70 -6.77
CA MET A 42 -9.93 -2.82 -7.20
C MET A 42 -8.71 -2.90 -6.26
N TRP A 43 -8.92 -3.04 -4.95
CA TRP A 43 -7.84 -3.23 -3.98
C TRP A 43 -7.17 -4.59 -4.13
N ASN A 44 -7.94 -5.66 -4.32
CA ASN A 44 -7.41 -6.99 -4.59
C ASN A 44 -6.60 -7.02 -5.90
N ASP A 45 -7.11 -6.40 -6.97
CA ASP A 45 -6.43 -6.31 -8.26
C ASP A 45 -5.10 -5.52 -8.13
N ARG A 46 -5.07 -4.48 -7.27
CA ARG A 46 -3.85 -3.73 -6.95
C ARG A 46 -2.86 -4.56 -6.13
N ASP A 47 -3.33 -5.31 -5.13
CA ASP A 47 -2.49 -6.19 -4.32
C ASP A 47 -1.85 -7.30 -5.17
N GLU A 48 -2.59 -7.91 -6.09
CA GLU A 48 -2.05 -8.88 -7.05
C GLU A 48 -0.98 -8.24 -7.95
N SER A 49 -1.23 -7.03 -8.44
CA SER A 49 -0.26 -6.30 -9.26
C SER A 49 1.02 -5.94 -8.50
N ILE A 50 0.92 -5.63 -7.21
CA ILE A 50 2.09 -5.35 -6.36
C ILE A 50 2.89 -6.64 -6.13
N LYS A 51 2.22 -7.78 -5.86
CA LYS A 51 2.88 -9.08 -5.71
C LYS A 51 3.65 -9.49 -6.97
N ASP A 52 3.09 -9.31 -8.16
CA ASP A 52 3.80 -9.57 -9.43
C ASP A 52 5.09 -8.72 -9.53
N LEU A 53 5.01 -7.45 -9.15
CA LEU A 53 6.19 -6.57 -9.17
C LEU A 53 7.26 -6.99 -8.16
N GLU A 54 6.86 -7.44 -6.97
CA GLU A 54 7.77 -7.96 -5.95
C GLU A 54 8.44 -9.27 -6.38
N GLU A 55 7.70 -10.20 -6.98
CA GLU A 55 8.25 -11.44 -7.53
C GLU A 55 9.26 -11.16 -8.63
N ARG A 56 8.92 -10.28 -9.58
CA ARG A 56 9.84 -9.89 -10.66
C ARG A 56 11.09 -9.19 -10.17
N GLN A 57 11.00 -8.45 -9.07
CA GLN A 57 12.16 -7.82 -8.45
C GLN A 57 13.04 -8.84 -7.74
N ARG A 58 12.42 -9.82 -7.04
CA ARG A 58 13.12 -10.95 -6.41
C ARG A 58 13.85 -11.83 -7.44
N ASP A 59 13.23 -12.07 -8.59
CA ASP A 59 13.80 -12.87 -9.68
C ASP A 59 14.85 -12.11 -10.50
N GLY A 60 15.13 -10.85 -10.16
CA GLY A 60 16.10 -10.00 -10.86
C GLY A 60 15.61 -9.52 -12.24
N ALA A 61 14.38 -9.85 -12.64
CA ALA A 61 13.74 -9.39 -13.88
C ALA A 61 13.41 -7.89 -13.83
N LEU A 62 13.43 -7.28 -12.64
CA LEU A 62 13.21 -5.86 -12.43
C LEU A 62 14.30 -5.25 -11.55
N ILE A 63 15.01 -4.26 -12.08
CA ILE A 63 15.99 -3.47 -11.32
C ILE A 63 15.23 -2.62 -10.30
N LEU A 64 15.82 -2.42 -9.11
CA LEU A 64 15.22 -1.70 -7.98
C LEU A 64 14.61 -0.34 -8.37
N ASP A 65 15.28 0.44 -9.23
CA ASP A 65 14.76 1.74 -9.68
C ASP A 65 13.47 1.59 -10.51
N GLY A 66 13.43 0.60 -11.39
CA GLY A 66 12.23 0.24 -12.16
C GLY A 66 11.09 -0.29 -11.27
N PHE A 67 11.42 -0.94 -10.16
CA PHE A 67 10.45 -1.38 -9.15
C PHE A 67 9.83 -0.17 -8.46
N LEU A 68 10.65 0.75 -7.96
CA LEU A 68 10.21 1.94 -7.24
C LEU A 68 9.34 2.86 -8.11
N GLN A 69 9.72 3.06 -9.37
CA GLN A 69 8.90 3.84 -10.32
C GLN A 69 7.51 3.23 -10.56
N LYS A 70 7.43 1.90 -10.64
CA LYS A 70 6.14 1.20 -10.84
C LYS A 70 5.30 1.20 -9.57
N MET A 71 5.94 1.02 -8.40
CA MET A 71 5.28 1.07 -7.10
C MET A 71 4.65 2.44 -6.83
N LEU A 72 5.32 3.53 -7.20
CA LEU A 72 4.78 4.90 -7.04
C LEU A 72 3.38 5.08 -7.65
N ARG A 73 3.04 4.36 -8.73
CA ARG A 73 1.71 4.43 -9.36
C ARG A 73 0.58 3.93 -8.46
N PHE A 74 0.89 3.11 -7.46
CA PHE A 74 -0.09 2.61 -6.49
C PHE A 74 -0.20 3.50 -5.24
N PHE A 75 0.80 4.35 -4.98
CA PHE A 75 0.87 5.24 -3.81
C PHE A 75 0.52 6.71 -4.09
N VAL A 76 0.38 7.13 -5.35
CA VAL A 76 -0.15 8.46 -5.69
C VAL A 76 -1.67 8.45 -5.47
N ILE A 77 -2.08 9.09 -4.38
CA ILE A 77 -3.46 9.44 -4.02
C ILE A 77 -3.74 10.87 -4.49
#